data_AF-A0A1M7HUU3-F1
#
_entry.id   AF-A0A1M7HUU3-F1
#
_cell.length_a   1.000
_cell.length_b   1.000
_cell.length_c   1.000
_cell.angle_alpha   90.00
_cell.angle_beta   90.00
_cell.angle_gamma   90.00
#
_symmetry.space_group_name_H-M   'P 1'
#
loop_
_entity.id
_entity.type
_entity.pdbx_description
1 polymer ?
#
loop_
_entity_poly.entity_id
_entity_poly.type
_entity_poly.pdbx_seq_one_letter_code
_entity_poly.pdbx_strand_id
1 'polypeptide(L)'
;MVYSSLMFIYAFLPAALLLFYLTPKRFREEVLLIESMAFCFLISLYFLFFMAAYSFVNYLVGHIIGKLRKNEKLAAVPLTLGIIFDLIMIFGFRTKYFAWLHDMLHAPEGFYPVGISFFTLAAIGTLIDIYKGRVKADKSIVRYFLYIMFFPRLIMGPLLRYGVFTKALDSRRESLTNIGIGMSLFIKGLAKKVIAADNLYMLYSAVRSSDVDSLSAATAWIGITAYVFCLYFTLSGFADMGTGIAYCFGLKFPQSFNYPLLSSRIKYFAARWQSQVVQWIRRYITKPLYGVCTKKWIREIVFVGGWTLFGFWYTVTPNGAIWGLLMGIALIIENHILQRKTMDFTGIIYTFLVVIFCAVFLSGDSLGFSVQYLFAMIGGNGVIADEQFFYLVKSYIVLILITLYASTSLFRNMIVRSGKGNIRNTVAVVSTFAALAALIICTALISYSGSSEMLLINL
;
A
#
# COMPACT_ATOMS: atom_id res chain seq x y z
N MET A 1 16.74 1.23 -7.31
CA MET A 1 15.84 2.04 -8.17
C MET A 1 14.40 2.03 -7.61
N VAL A 2 13.69 3.16 -7.63
CA VAL A 2 12.26 3.28 -7.21
C VAL A 2 11.42 3.96 -8.30
N TYR A 3 10.09 3.83 -8.26
CA TYR A 3 9.22 4.42 -9.29
C TYR A 3 9.31 5.95 -9.39
N SER A 4 9.61 6.63 -8.28
CA SER A 4 9.79 8.08 -8.21
C SER A 4 11.23 8.53 -8.51
N SER A 5 12.04 7.69 -9.17
CA SER A 5 13.39 8.07 -9.62
C SER A 5 13.41 8.49 -11.08
N LEU A 6 14.26 9.46 -11.43
CA LEU A 6 14.43 9.91 -12.82
C LEU A 6 14.88 8.77 -13.74
N MET A 7 15.76 7.90 -13.24
CA MET A 7 16.21 6.70 -13.97
C MET A 7 15.04 5.76 -14.30
N PHE A 8 14.09 5.58 -13.37
CA PHE A 8 12.90 4.78 -13.66
C PHE A 8 12.00 5.45 -14.71
N ILE A 9 11.71 6.73 -14.53
CA ILE A 9 10.74 7.48 -15.35
C ILE A 9 11.22 7.65 -16.80
N TYR A 10 12.49 8.02 -16.97
CA TYR A 10 13.02 8.45 -18.28
C TYR A 10 13.90 7.41 -18.98
N ALA A 11 14.40 6.39 -18.26
CA ALA A 11 15.20 5.33 -18.88
C ALA A 11 14.50 3.97 -18.83
N PHE A 12 14.24 3.44 -17.62
CA PHE A 12 13.74 2.07 -17.47
C PHE A 12 12.33 1.88 -18.05
N LEU A 13 11.36 2.74 -17.70
CA LEU A 13 9.97 2.58 -18.15
C LEU A 13 9.82 2.73 -19.68
N PRO A 14 10.41 3.73 -20.35
CA PRO A 14 10.38 3.81 -21.81
C PRO A 14 11.05 2.60 -22.48
N ALA A 15 12.19 2.14 -21.96
CA ALA A 15 12.88 0.97 -22.48
C ALA A 15 12.06 -0.31 -22.33
N ALA A 16 11.41 -0.52 -21.18
CA ALA A 16 10.53 -1.65 -20.94
C ALA A 16 9.29 -1.63 -21.86
N LEU A 17 8.66 -0.46 -22.04
CA LEU A 17 7.55 -0.36 -22.99
C LEU A 17 8.01 -0.67 -24.42
N LEU A 18 9.15 -0.12 -24.85
CA LEU A 18 9.69 -0.37 -26.18
C LEU A 18 9.98 -1.86 -26.39
N LEU A 19 10.69 -2.50 -25.46
CA LEU A 19 11.02 -3.92 -25.54
C LEU A 19 9.75 -4.79 -25.60
N PHE A 20 8.77 -4.53 -24.73
CA PHE A 20 7.50 -5.24 -24.70
C PHE A 20 6.69 -5.09 -26.01
N TYR A 21 6.59 -3.88 -26.55
CA TYR A 21 5.80 -3.61 -27.75
C TYR A 21 6.47 -4.09 -29.05
N LEU A 22 7.81 -4.11 -29.10
CA LEU A 22 8.56 -4.71 -30.22
C LEU A 22 8.53 -6.25 -30.21
N THR A 23 8.28 -6.86 -29.05
CA THR A 23 8.28 -8.31 -28.91
C THR A 23 6.99 -8.95 -29.45
N PRO A 24 7.09 -10.06 -30.22
CA PRO A 24 5.93 -10.85 -30.64
C PRO A 24 5.06 -11.31 -29.46
N LYS A 25 3.74 -11.36 -29.65
CA LYS A 25 2.76 -11.65 -28.58
C LYS A 25 3.04 -12.91 -27.77
N ARG A 26 3.65 -13.93 -28.40
CA ARG A 26 3.98 -15.23 -27.78
C ARG A 26 5.05 -15.15 -26.68
N PHE A 27 5.95 -14.17 -26.74
CA PHE A 27 7.09 -14.05 -25.81
C PHE A 27 6.92 -12.94 -24.78
N ARG A 28 5.72 -12.35 -24.70
CA ARG A 28 5.48 -11.17 -23.86
C ARG A 28 5.50 -11.48 -22.38
N GLU A 29 5.16 -12.70 -21.97
CA GLU A 29 5.25 -13.08 -20.55
C GLU A 29 6.72 -13.21 -20.11
N GLU A 30 7.56 -13.78 -20.97
CA GLU A 30 8.99 -13.90 -20.79
C GLU A 30 9.66 -12.54 -20.76
N VAL A 31 9.30 -11.63 -21.67
CA VAL A 31 9.83 -10.26 -21.67
C VAL A 31 9.44 -9.50 -20.41
N LEU A 32 8.19 -9.57 -19.98
CA LEU A 32 7.78 -8.94 -18.71
C LEU A 32 8.54 -9.53 -17.51
N LEU A 33 8.87 -10.82 -17.55
CA LEU A 33 9.67 -11.45 -16.51
C LEU A 33 11.12 -10.93 -16.56
N ILE A 34 11.72 -10.87 -17.74
CA ILE A 34 13.09 -10.36 -17.93
C ILE A 34 13.18 -8.90 -17.47
N GLU A 35 12.21 -8.05 -17.86
CA GLU A 35 12.12 -6.67 -17.38
C GLU A 35 11.98 -6.61 -15.87
N SER A 36 11.19 -7.50 -15.28
CA SER A 36 11.03 -7.58 -13.82
C SER A 36 12.31 -8.02 -13.11
N MET A 37 13.05 -8.98 -13.69
CA MET A 37 14.36 -9.40 -13.17
C MET A 37 15.40 -8.29 -13.33
N ALA A 38 15.38 -7.54 -14.44
CA ALA A 38 16.23 -6.38 -14.64
C ALA A 38 15.92 -5.27 -13.63
N PHE A 39 14.63 -5.02 -13.33
CA PHE A 39 14.24 -4.09 -12.27
C PHE A 39 14.79 -4.52 -10.91
N CYS A 40 14.70 -5.81 -10.56
CA CYS A 40 15.29 -6.33 -9.33
C CYS A 40 16.82 -6.15 -9.29
N PHE A 41 17.50 -6.42 -10.40
CA PHE A 41 18.94 -6.23 -10.53
C PHE A 41 19.35 -4.76 -10.34
N LEU A 42 18.59 -3.81 -10.90
CA LEU A 42 18.79 -2.37 -10.72
C LEU A 42 18.44 -1.86 -9.31
N ILE A 43 17.84 -2.69 -8.46
CA ILE A 43 17.79 -2.43 -7.01
C ILE A 43 19.07 -2.94 -6.37
N SER A 44 19.35 -4.23 -6.52
CA SER A 44 20.66 -4.82 -6.24
C SER A 44 20.74 -6.23 -6.82
N LEU A 45 21.96 -6.69 -7.10
CA LEU A 45 22.18 -8.07 -7.55
C LEU A 45 21.70 -9.10 -6.50
N TYR A 46 21.92 -8.82 -5.22
CA TYR A 46 21.44 -9.67 -4.12
C TYR A 46 19.91 -9.74 -4.08
N PHE A 47 19.21 -8.61 -4.33
CA PHE A 47 17.75 -8.59 -4.38
C PHE A 47 17.19 -9.46 -5.51
N LEU A 48 17.82 -9.47 -6.70
CA LEU A 48 17.44 -10.36 -7.80
C LEU A 48 17.55 -11.83 -7.37
N PHE A 49 18.69 -12.26 -6.83
CA PHE A 49 18.89 -13.65 -6.41
C PHE A 49 17.93 -14.05 -5.29
N PHE A 50 17.74 -13.16 -4.31
CA PHE A 50 16.78 -13.36 -3.24
C PHE A 50 15.37 -13.59 -3.80
N MET A 51 14.89 -12.71 -4.68
CA MET A 51 13.55 -12.81 -5.27
C MET A 51 13.39 -14.06 -6.14
N ALA A 52 14.42 -14.43 -6.90
CA ALA A 52 14.42 -15.64 -7.73
C ALA A 52 14.37 -16.91 -6.86
N ALA A 53 15.21 -17.01 -5.82
CA ALA A 53 15.23 -18.13 -4.90
C ALA A 53 13.91 -18.24 -4.12
N TYR A 54 13.41 -17.12 -3.60
CA TYR A 54 12.12 -17.05 -2.89
C TYR A 54 10.95 -17.52 -3.77
N SER A 55 10.91 -17.05 -5.03
CA SER A 55 9.90 -17.47 -6.01
C SER A 55 10.03 -18.95 -6.36
N PHE A 56 11.25 -19.46 -6.47
CA PHE A 56 11.52 -20.86 -6.77
C PHE A 56 11.04 -21.80 -5.66
N VAL A 57 11.37 -21.51 -4.40
CA VAL A 57 10.92 -22.30 -3.24
C VAL A 57 9.40 -22.36 -3.19
N ASN A 58 8.74 -21.22 -3.31
CA ASN A 58 7.29 -21.16 -3.28
C ASN A 58 6.62 -21.83 -4.48
N TYR A 59 7.24 -21.78 -5.67
CA TYR A 59 6.79 -22.52 -6.85
C TYR A 59 6.84 -24.03 -6.61
N LEU A 60 7.97 -24.55 -6.09
CA LEU A 60 8.14 -25.96 -5.79
C LEU A 60 7.13 -26.44 -4.74
N VAL A 61 6.99 -25.70 -3.65
CA VAL A 61 6.03 -26.02 -2.59
C VAL A 61 4.60 -26.03 -3.15
N GLY A 62 4.22 -25.03 -3.94
CA GLY A 62 2.93 -24.99 -4.62
C GLY A 62 2.68 -26.20 -5.52
N HIS A 63 3.71 -26.64 -6.27
CA HIS A 63 3.63 -27.80 -7.14
C HIS A 63 3.49 -29.11 -6.35
N ILE A 64 4.22 -29.27 -5.23
CA ILE A 64 4.12 -30.43 -4.34
C ILE A 64 2.73 -30.50 -3.70
N ILE A 65 2.19 -29.38 -3.19
CA ILE A 65 0.81 -29.30 -2.67
C ILE A 65 -0.17 -29.73 -3.76
N GLY A 66 0.00 -29.24 -4.99
CA GLY A 66 -0.85 -29.60 -6.13
C GLY A 66 -0.87 -31.11 -6.43
N LYS A 67 0.29 -31.77 -6.36
CA LYS A 67 0.42 -33.23 -6.55
C LYS A 67 -0.23 -34.03 -5.42
N LEU A 68 -0.01 -33.62 -4.17
CA LEU A 68 -0.49 -34.32 -2.99
C LEU A 68 -1.95 -34.01 -2.63
N ARG A 69 -2.59 -33.05 -3.31
CA ARG A 69 -3.94 -32.54 -3.01
C ARG A 69 -5.02 -33.61 -2.86
N LYS A 70 -4.88 -34.76 -3.54
CA LYS A 70 -5.84 -35.88 -3.39
C LYS A 70 -5.93 -36.39 -1.95
N ASN A 71 -4.85 -36.24 -1.17
CA ASN A 71 -4.82 -36.55 0.26
C ASN A 71 -4.58 -35.26 1.04
N GLU A 72 -5.65 -34.68 1.58
CA GLU A 72 -5.60 -33.38 2.28
C GLU A 72 -4.57 -33.37 3.42
N LYS A 73 -4.45 -34.46 4.18
CA LYS A 73 -3.50 -34.56 5.30
C LYS A 73 -2.05 -34.50 4.81
N LEU A 74 -1.72 -35.20 3.72
CA LEU A 74 -0.38 -35.15 3.13
C LEU A 74 -0.08 -33.80 2.48
N ALA A 75 -1.08 -33.16 1.86
CA ALA A 75 -0.93 -31.83 1.29
C ALA A 75 -0.78 -30.71 2.33
N ALA A 76 -1.21 -30.95 3.57
CA ALA A 76 -1.07 -29.99 4.68
C ALA A 76 0.38 -29.83 5.16
N VAL A 77 1.23 -30.86 5.01
CA VAL A 77 2.65 -30.81 5.38
C VAL A 77 3.43 -29.78 4.55
N PRO A 78 3.49 -29.86 3.20
CA PRO A 78 4.18 -28.86 2.39
C PRO A 78 3.55 -27.48 2.49
N LEU A 79 2.22 -27.39 2.69
CA LEU A 79 1.56 -26.11 2.97
C LEU A 79 2.11 -25.46 4.24
N THR A 80 2.16 -26.22 5.34
CA THR A 80 2.65 -25.73 6.63
C THR A 80 4.12 -25.31 6.51
N LEU A 81 4.96 -26.13 5.88
CA LEU A 81 6.37 -25.80 5.66
C LEU A 81 6.55 -24.54 4.80
N GLY A 82 5.75 -24.38 3.73
CA GLY A 82 5.78 -23.18 2.89
C GLY A 82 5.36 -21.91 3.63
N ILE A 83 4.30 -21.99 4.44
CA ILE A 83 3.86 -20.85 5.27
C ILE A 83 4.92 -20.53 6.33
N ILE A 84 5.53 -21.53 6.98
CA ILE A 84 6.62 -21.30 7.93
C ILE A 84 7.80 -20.60 7.26
N PHE A 85 8.21 -21.07 6.07
CA PHE A 85 9.26 -20.42 5.28
C PHE A 85 8.92 -18.95 4.98
N ASP A 86 7.70 -18.69 4.50
CA ASP A 86 7.21 -17.35 4.21
C ASP A 86 7.19 -16.43 5.45
N LEU A 87 6.79 -16.97 6.60
CA LEU A 87 6.78 -16.25 7.87
C LEU A 87 8.20 -15.97 8.38
N ILE A 88 9.12 -16.94 8.27
CA ILE A 88 10.53 -16.74 8.63
C ILE A 88 11.14 -15.63 7.76
N MET A 89 10.86 -15.61 6.46
CA MET A 89 11.39 -14.58 5.57
C MET A 89 10.85 -13.18 5.94
N ILE A 90 9.53 -13.01 6.11
CA ILE A 90 8.99 -11.69 6.45
C ILE A 90 9.43 -11.20 7.83
N PHE A 91 9.40 -12.04 8.87
CA PHE A 91 9.83 -11.63 10.21
C PHE A 91 11.34 -11.46 10.30
N GLY A 92 12.07 -12.28 9.55
CA GLY A 92 13.51 -12.21 9.33
C GLY A 92 13.99 -10.82 8.95
N PHE A 93 13.37 -10.25 7.91
CA PHE A 93 13.80 -8.97 7.34
C PHE A 93 13.04 -7.75 7.87
N ARG A 94 11.91 -7.92 8.57
CA ARG A 94 11.13 -6.79 9.12
C ARG A 94 11.40 -6.51 10.59
N THR A 95 12.11 -7.38 11.29
CA THR A 95 12.35 -7.20 12.72
C THR A 95 13.82 -7.39 13.06
N LYS A 96 14.28 -6.61 14.05
CA LYS A 96 15.65 -6.72 14.57
C LYS A 96 15.89 -8.04 15.32
N TYR A 97 14.82 -8.72 15.77
CA TYR A 97 14.89 -9.95 16.55
C TYR A 97 15.42 -11.15 15.76
N PHE A 98 15.35 -11.11 14.43
CA PHE A 98 15.84 -12.18 13.56
C PHE A 98 17.09 -11.76 12.77
N ALA A 99 17.93 -10.89 13.35
CA ALA A 99 19.18 -10.46 12.74
C ALA A 99 20.09 -11.64 12.31
N TRP A 100 20.05 -12.76 13.03
CA TRP A 100 20.76 -14.00 12.66
C TRP A 100 20.43 -14.50 11.24
N LEU A 101 19.24 -14.21 10.71
CA LEU A 101 18.86 -14.61 9.36
C LEU A 101 19.61 -13.77 8.31
N HIS A 102 19.87 -12.49 8.59
CA HIS A 102 20.69 -11.65 7.73
C HIS A 102 22.10 -12.23 7.61
N ASP A 103 22.69 -12.64 8.75
CA ASP A 103 24.02 -13.26 8.79
C ASP A 103 24.04 -14.61 8.06
N MET A 104 23.04 -15.47 8.32
CA MET A 104 22.92 -16.78 7.67
C MET A 104 22.83 -16.66 6.14
N LEU A 105 22.08 -15.68 5.65
CA LEU A 105 21.89 -15.45 4.21
C LEU A 105 23.04 -14.63 3.59
N HIS A 106 24.01 -14.17 4.37
CA HIS A 106 25.06 -13.25 3.94
C HIS A 106 24.46 -12.01 3.26
N ALA A 107 23.39 -11.48 3.85
CA ALA A 107 22.72 -10.29 3.35
C ALA A 107 23.63 -9.08 3.51
N PRO A 108 23.80 -8.23 2.47
CA PRO A 108 24.54 -6.99 2.59
C PRO A 108 24.00 -6.11 3.73
N GLU A 109 24.86 -5.33 4.35
CA GLU A 109 24.43 -4.38 5.38
C GLU A 109 23.35 -3.44 4.85
N GLY A 110 22.28 -3.26 5.63
CA GLY A 110 21.13 -2.45 5.22
C GLY A 110 20.24 -3.08 4.13
N PHE A 111 20.48 -4.32 3.72
CA PHE A 111 19.60 -5.00 2.77
C PHE A 111 18.19 -5.19 3.36
N TYR A 112 17.22 -4.59 2.68
CA TYR A 112 15.80 -4.79 2.95
C TYR A 112 15.09 -5.21 1.65
N PRO A 113 14.46 -6.40 1.60
CA PRO A 113 13.72 -6.85 0.43
C PRO A 113 12.44 -6.04 0.28
N VAL A 114 12.53 -4.93 -0.45
CA VAL A 114 11.41 -4.02 -0.71
C VAL A 114 10.23 -4.83 -1.28
N GLY A 115 9.06 -4.66 -0.66
CA GLY A 115 7.84 -5.37 -1.06
C GLY A 115 7.60 -6.71 -0.35
N ILE A 116 8.46 -7.14 0.58
CA ILE A 116 8.32 -8.44 1.27
C ILE A 116 6.95 -8.65 1.90
N SER A 117 6.42 -7.62 2.55
CA SER A 117 5.07 -7.64 3.12
C SER A 117 4.00 -8.00 2.10
N PHE A 118 4.15 -7.61 0.83
CA PHE A 118 3.17 -7.86 -0.21
C PHE A 118 3.39 -9.20 -0.91
N PHE A 119 4.62 -9.49 -1.33
CA PHE A 119 4.88 -10.73 -2.05
C PHE A 119 4.77 -11.96 -1.13
N THR A 120 5.02 -11.83 0.17
CA THR A 120 4.76 -12.90 1.14
C THR A 120 3.26 -13.19 1.29
N LEU A 121 2.41 -12.17 1.40
CA LEU A 121 0.96 -12.38 1.39
C LEU A 121 0.48 -12.99 0.05
N ALA A 122 1.10 -12.59 -1.06
CA ALA A 122 0.80 -13.14 -2.38
C ALA A 122 1.19 -14.62 -2.48
N ALA A 123 2.35 -15.02 -1.93
CA ALA A 123 2.84 -16.40 -1.88
C ALA A 123 1.94 -17.27 -0.98
N ILE A 124 1.77 -16.91 0.30
CA ILE A 124 0.90 -17.61 1.26
C ILE A 124 -0.52 -17.79 0.69
N GLY A 125 -1.11 -16.72 0.17
CA GLY A 125 -2.45 -16.76 -0.41
C GLY A 125 -2.55 -17.72 -1.60
N THR A 126 -1.47 -17.87 -2.38
CA THR A 126 -1.39 -18.81 -3.50
C THR A 126 -1.26 -20.25 -3.02
N LEU A 127 -0.40 -20.53 -2.04
CA LEU A 127 -0.26 -21.85 -1.44
C LEU A 127 -1.59 -22.34 -0.84
N ILE A 128 -2.29 -21.47 -0.10
CA ILE A 128 -3.61 -21.78 0.48
C ILE A 128 -4.65 -22.02 -0.63
N ASP A 129 -4.67 -21.20 -1.68
CA ASP A 129 -5.63 -21.36 -2.77
C ASP A 129 -5.36 -22.64 -3.60
N ILE A 130 -4.11 -23.07 -3.76
CA ILE A 130 -3.75 -24.37 -4.37
C ILE A 130 -4.21 -25.53 -3.48
N TYR A 131 -3.90 -25.47 -2.17
CA TYR A 131 -4.32 -26.47 -1.19
C TYR A 131 -5.84 -26.65 -1.17
N LYS A 132 -6.59 -25.54 -1.13
CA LYS A 132 -8.06 -25.53 -1.18
C LYS A 132 -8.64 -25.81 -2.57
N GLY A 133 -7.81 -26.08 -3.58
CA GLY A 133 -8.24 -26.38 -4.95
C GLY A 133 -8.92 -25.24 -5.70
N ARG A 134 -8.81 -24.00 -5.20
CA ARG A 134 -9.40 -22.79 -5.83
C ARG A 134 -8.60 -22.36 -7.06
N VAL A 135 -7.31 -22.67 -7.09
CA VAL A 135 -6.42 -22.48 -8.24
C VAL A 135 -5.61 -23.76 -8.44
N LYS A 136 -5.26 -24.07 -9.70
CA LYS A 136 -4.36 -25.19 -10.00
C LYS A 136 -2.91 -24.74 -9.78
N ALA A 137 -2.05 -25.65 -9.34
CA ALA A 137 -0.61 -25.40 -9.39
C ALA A 137 -0.21 -25.18 -10.85
N ASP A 138 0.30 -23.99 -11.18
CA ASP A 138 0.69 -23.67 -12.54
C ASP A 138 1.92 -24.51 -12.93
N LYS A 139 1.95 -24.93 -14.20
CA LYS A 139 3.08 -25.66 -14.78
C LYS A 139 4.13 -24.70 -15.35
N SER A 140 3.73 -23.44 -15.62
CA SER A 140 4.64 -22.41 -16.10
C SER A 140 5.36 -21.75 -14.94
N ILE A 141 6.65 -22.04 -14.81
CA ILE A 141 7.54 -21.34 -13.88
C ILE A 141 7.60 -19.84 -14.21
N VAL A 142 7.56 -19.48 -15.50
CA VAL A 142 7.58 -18.09 -15.96
C VAL A 142 6.40 -17.32 -15.40
N ARG A 143 5.17 -17.85 -15.48
CA ARG A 143 3.97 -17.19 -14.94
C ARG A 143 4.02 -17.01 -13.43
N TYR A 144 4.59 -17.99 -12.72
CA TYR A 144 4.71 -17.92 -11.26
C TYR A 144 5.77 -16.89 -10.83
N PHE A 145 6.94 -16.92 -11.45
CA PHE A 145 8.00 -15.94 -11.21
C PHE A 145 7.54 -14.54 -11.58
N LEU A 146 6.91 -14.40 -12.75
CA LEU A 146 6.34 -13.15 -13.20
C LEU A 146 5.30 -12.64 -12.19
N TYR A 147 4.44 -13.51 -11.65
CA TYR A 147 3.54 -13.12 -10.58
C TYR A 147 4.34 -12.52 -9.42
N ILE A 148 5.20 -13.28 -8.74
CA ILE A 148 5.90 -12.80 -7.54
C ILE A 148 6.73 -11.54 -7.80
N MET A 149 7.50 -11.52 -8.89
CA MET A 149 8.49 -10.49 -9.20
C MET A 149 7.96 -9.31 -10.01
N PHE A 150 6.69 -9.31 -10.44
CA PHE A 150 6.17 -8.33 -11.40
C PHE A 150 6.52 -6.89 -11.01
N PHE A 151 7.45 -6.25 -11.74
CA PHE A 151 7.99 -4.98 -11.27
C PHE A 151 6.93 -3.89 -11.06
N PRO A 152 5.81 -3.79 -11.81
CA PRO A 152 4.79 -2.77 -11.56
C PRO A 152 4.10 -2.93 -10.20
N ARG A 153 4.17 -4.10 -9.57
CA ARG A 153 3.58 -4.33 -8.25
C ARG A 153 4.58 -4.49 -7.12
N LEU A 154 5.86 -4.69 -7.45
CA LEU A 154 6.85 -5.22 -6.52
C LEU A 154 7.06 -4.33 -5.28
N ILE A 155 7.16 -3.01 -5.46
CA ILE A 155 7.41 -2.10 -4.33
C ILE A 155 6.18 -2.01 -3.40
N MET A 156 5.06 -1.51 -3.93
CA MET A 156 3.83 -1.24 -3.16
C MET A 156 2.57 -1.26 -4.07
N GLY A 157 2.57 -2.11 -5.10
CA GLY A 157 1.39 -2.23 -5.97
C GLY A 157 0.22 -2.94 -5.30
N PRO A 158 -0.92 -3.05 -6.00
CA PRO A 158 -2.09 -3.74 -5.46
C PRO A 158 -1.79 -5.22 -5.19
N LEU A 159 -2.10 -5.68 -3.96
CA LEU A 159 -2.02 -7.09 -3.59
C LEU A 159 -3.03 -7.89 -4.42
N LEU A 160 -2.55 -8.66 -5.38
CA LEU A 160 -3.37 -9.47 -6.27
C LEU A 160 -3.29 -10.94 -5.89
N ARG A 161 -4.43 -11.61 -5.93
CA ARG A 161 -4.47 -13.09 -5.87
C ARG A 161 -3.97 -13.65 -7.19
N TYR A 162 -3.28 -14.79 -7.13
CA TYR A 162 -2.73 -15.46 -8.30
C TYR A 162 -3.75 -15.67 -9.43
N GLY A 163 -4.93 -16.21 -9.11
CA GLY A 163 -5.97 -16.42 -10.11
C GLY A 163 -6.58 -15.14 -10.72
N VAL A 164 -6.42 -13.98 -10.08
CA VAL A 164 -6.81 -12.69 -10.68
C VAL A 164 -5.72 -12.19 -11.62
N PHE A 165 -4.46 -12.37 -11.22
CA PHE A 165 -3.30 -11.98 -12.03
C PHE A 165 -3.20 -12.79 -13.32
N THR A 166 -3.32 -14.12 -13.25
CA THR A 166 -3.28 -14.97 -14.45
C THR A 166 -4.43 -14.66 -15.41
N LYS A 167 -5.65 -14.44 -14.89
CA LYS A 167 -6.77 -13.97 -15.71
C LYS A 167 -6.48 -12.62 -16.36
N ALA A 168 -5.81 -11.69 -15.68
CA ALA A 168 -5.42 -10.41 -16.26
C ALA A 168 -4.37 -10.58 -17.37
N LEU A 169 -3.42 -11.50 -17.21
CA LEU A 169 -2.47 -11.88 -18.27
C LEU A 169 -3.17 -12.49 -19.48
N ASP A 170 -4.07 -13.45 -19.26
CA ASP A 170 -4.78 -14.16 -20.34
C ASP A 170 -5.76 -13.23 -21.09
N SER A 171 -6.34 -12.23 -20.40
CA SER A 171 -7.28 -11.25 -20.97
C SER A 171 -6.67 -9.89 -21.28
N ARG A 172 -5.33 -9.82 -21.35
CA ARG A 172 -4.57 -8.59 -21.63
C ARG A 172 -5.04 -7.95 -22.93
N ARG A 173 -5.26 -6.63 -22.90
CA ARG A 173 -5.61 -5.83 -24.08
C ARG A 173 -4.66 -4.66 -24.18
N GLU A 174 -3.83 -4.63 -25.20
CA GLU A 174 -2.93 -3.49 -25.43
C GLU A 174 -3.59 -2.48 -26.35
N SER A 175 -3.47 -1.20 -26.01
CA SER A 175 -3.92 -0.09 -26.85
C SER A 175 -3.22 1.20 -26.45
N LEU A 176 -3.08 2.14 -27.39
CA LEU A 176 -2.59 3.48 -27.10
C LEU A 176 -3.45 4.19 -26.05
N THR A 177 -4.76 3.90 -26.03
CA THR A 177 -5.67 4.39 -24.99
C THR A 177 -5.28 3.87 -23.60
N ASN A 178 -4.91 2.59 -23.49
CA ASN A 178 -4.48 2.01 -22.20
C ASN A 178 -3.14 2.60 -21.74
N ILE A 179 -2.22 2.90 -22.65
CA ILE A 179 -0.98 3.64 -22.34
C ILE A 179 -1.31 5.05 -21.83
N GLY A 180 -2.18 5.80 -22.52
CA GLY A 180 -2.57 7.15 -22.10
C GLY A 180 -3.24 7.17 -20.71
N ILE A 181 -4.14 6.21 -20.44
CA ILE A 181 -4.74 6.02 -19.12
C ILE A 181 -3.67 5.66 -18.08
N GLY A 182 -2.77 4.74 -18.43
CA GLY A 182 -1.70 4.26 -17.57
C GLY A 182 -0.74 5.37 -17.16
N MET A 183 -0.27 6.17 -18.12
CA MET A 183 0.59 7.33 -17.87
C MET A 183 -0.12 8.40 -17.04
N SER A 184 -1.41 8.65 -17.28
CA SER A 184 -2.20 9.59 -16.47
C SER A 184 -2.31 9.13 -15.01
N LEU A 185 -2.53 7.83 -14.78
CA LEU A 185 -2.53 7.24 -13.43
C LEU A 185 -1.15 7.28 -12.79
N PHE A 186 -0.10 7.01 -13.56
CA PHE A 186 1.29 7.07 -13.10
C PHE A 186 1.66 8.47 -12.64
N ILE A 187 1.42 9.49 -13.47
CA ILE A 187 1.69 10.89 -13.14
C ILE A 187 0.87 11.35 -11.93
N LYS A 188 -0.40 10.95 -11.84
CA LYS A 188 -1.22 11.22 -10.65
C LYS A 188 -0.60 10.61 -9.39
N GLY A 189 -0.14 9.36 -9.47
CA GLY A 189 0.55 8.69 -8.38
C GLY A 189 1.85 9.42 -8.00
N LEU A 190 2.63 9.82 -9.00
CA LEU A 190 3.88 10.58 -8.84
C LEU A 190 3.64 11.91 -8.12
N ALA A 191 2.64 12.68 -8.55
CA ALA A 191 2.26 13.94 -7.92
C ALA A 191 1.83 13.75 -6.46
N LYS A 192 1.05 12.69 -6.16
CA LYS A 192 0.71 12.35 -4.76
C LYS A 192 1.96 12.10 -3.92
N LYS A 193 2.94 11.37 -4.43
CA LYS A 193 4.15 11.05 -3.68
C LYS A 193 5.04 12.29 -3.51
N VAL A 194 5.40 12.94 -4.62
CA VAL A 194 6.44 13.99 -4.64
C VAL A 194 5.91 15.34 -4.17
N ILE A 195 4.70 15.74 -4.60
CA ILE A 195 4.15 17.07 -4.26
C ILE A 195 3.44 17.01 -2.91
N ALA A 196 2.63 15.99 -2.65
CA ALA A 196 1.88 15.90 -1.40
C ALA A 196 2.68 15.19 -0.29
N ALA A 197 3.00 13.91 -0.47
CA ALA A 197 3.52 13.10 0.63
C ALA A 197 4.88 13.59 1.14
N ASP A 198 5.84 13.89 0.28
CA ASP A 198 7.18 14.32 0.73
C ASP A 198 7.15 15.65 1.50
N ASN A 199 6.31 16.60 1.06
CA ASN A 199 6.15 17.87 1.78
C ASN A 199 5.38 17.69 3.11
N LEU A 200 4.40 16.79 3.15
CA LEU A 200 3.71 16.43 4.41
C LEU A 200 4.64 15.67 5.36
N TYR A 201 5.58 14.89 4.83
CA TYR A 201 6.63 14.26 5.63
C TYR A 201 7.53 15.31 6.26
N MET A 202 7.95 16.34 5.52
CA MET A 202 8.72 17.45 6.10
C MET A 202 7.96 18.16 7.22
N LEU A 203 6.66 18.43 7.04
CA LEU A 203 5.81 18.99 8.10
C LEU A 203 5.74 18.07 9.33
N TYR A 204 5.48 16.78 9.12
CA TYR A 204 5.44 15.80 10.20
C TYR A 204 6.77 15.71 10.94
N SER A 205 7.89 15.64 10.21
CA SER A 205 9.24 15.57 10.78
C SER A 205 9.60 16.84 11.56
N ALA A 206 9.19 18.01 11.10
CA ALA A 206 9.38 19.27 11.82
C ALA A 206 8.60 19.34 13.14
N VAL A 207 7.42 18.69 13.21
CA VAL A 207 6.71 18.51 14.47
C VAL A 207 7.38 17.45 15.35
N ARG A 208 7.85 16.35 14.74
CA ARG A 208 8.46 15.21 15.43
C ARG A 208 9.81 15.55 16.05
N SER A 209 10.52 16.54 15.53
CA SER A 209 11.80 17.01 16.06
C SER A 209 11.68 17.79 17.37
N SER A 210 10.48 18.28 17.72
CA SER A 210 10.21 18.91 19.00
C SER A 210 10.00 17.86 20.09
N ASP A 211 10.37 18.21 21.33
CA ASP A 211 10.09 17.34 22.48
C ASP A 211 8.58 17.29 22.77
N VAL A 212 8.04 16.08 22.98
CA VAL A 212 6.60 15.87 23.19
C VAL A 212 6.11 16.56 24.45
N ASP A 213 6.97 16.67 25.47
CA ASP A 213 6.60 17.30 26.74
C ASP A 213 6.43 18.83 26.60
N SER A 214 7.02 19.43 25.56
CA SER A 214 6.88 20.86 25.23
C SER A 214 5.89 21.13 24.10
N LEU A 215 5.33 20.08 23.50
CA LEU A 215 4.51 20.20 22.30
C LEU A 215 3.15 20.84 22.62
N SER A 216 2.81 21.91 21.90
CA SER A 216 1.47 22.51 22.00
C SER A 216 0.40 21.58 21.42
N ALA A 217 -0.82 21.65 21.95
CA ALA A 217 -1.94 20.83 21.47
C ALA A 217 -2.18 21.03 19.97
N ALA A 218 -2.17 22.28 19.50
CA ALA A 218 -2.40 22.62 18.11
C ALA A 218 -1.29 22.08 17.18
N THR A 219 -0.01 22.14 17.60
CA THR A 219 1.11 21.56 16.85
C THR A 219 1.01 20.04 16.80
N ALA A 220 0.61 19.38 17.90
CA ALA A 220 0.37 17.94 17.93
C ALA A 220 -0.72 17.51 16.92
N TRP A 221 -1.84 18.23 16.88
CA TRP A 221 -2.92 17.96 15.91
C TRP A 221 -2.46 18.09 14.45
N ILE A 222 -1.69 19.13 14.13
CA ILE A 222 -1.15 19.30 12.77
C ILE A 222 -0.14 18.20 12.43
N GLY A 223 0.75 17.85 13.37
CA GLY A 223 1.75 16.80 13.17
C GLY A 223 1.13 15.45 12.83
N ILE A 224 0.18 14.98 13.65
CA ILE A 224 -0.46 13.68 13.39
C ILE A 224 -1.34 13.71 12.14
N THR A 225 -1.97 14.86 11.84
CA THR A 225 -2.74 15.02 10.60
C THR A 225 -1.82 14.92 9.40
N ALA A 226 -0.67 15.61 9.43
CA ALA A 226 0.34 15.55 8.39
C ALA A 226 0.84 14.11 8.19
N TYR A 227 1.09 13.36 9.28
CA TYR A 227 1.44 11.94 9.21
C TYR A 227 0.40 11.11 8.46
N VAL A 228 -0.89 11.22 8.82
CA VAL A 228 -1.97 10.43 8.19
C VAL A 228 -2.11 10.74 6.70
N PHE A 229 -2.07 12.02 6.31
CA PHE A 229 -2.11 12.38 4.89
C PHE A 229 -0.85 11.93 4.17
N CYS A 230 0.32 12.09 4.78
CA CYS A 230 1.59 11.66 4.22
C CYS A 230 1.58 10.14 3.93
N LEU A 231 1.10 9.37 4.89
CA LEU A 231 0.93 7.93 4.78
C LEU A 231 -0.02 7.55 3.63
N TYR A 232 -1.19 8.21 3.59
CA TYR A 232 -2.19 8.01 2.54
C TYR A 232 -1.64 8.32 1.14
N PHE A 233 -0.97 9.46 0.97
CA PHE A 233 -0.47 9.89 -0.33
C PHE A 233 0.77 9.09 -0.76
N THR A 234 1.58 8.61 0.18
CA THR A 234 2.68 7.68 -0.12
C THR A 234 2.12 6.36 -0.64
N LEU A 235 1.28 5.67 0.14
CA LEU A 235 0.77 4.36 -0.25
C LEU A 235 -0.12 4.42 -1.49
N SER A 236 -1.04 5.39 -1.55
CA SER A 236 -1.92 5.53 -2.71
C SER A 236 -1.17 6.05 -3.93
N GLY A 237 -0.09 6.80 -3.75
CA GLY A 237 0.81 7.23 -4.81
C GLY A 237 1.49 6.05 -5.49
N PHE A 238 2.16 5.18 -4.72
CA PHE A 238 2.80 3.98 -5.27
C PHE A 238 1.80 2.99 -5.86
N ALA A 239 0.63 2.81 -5.23
CA ALA A 239 -0.41 1.94 -5.77
C ALA A 239 -0.96 2.46 -7.12
N ASP A 240 -1.16 3.78 -7.25
CA ASP A 240 -1.58 4.41 -8.51
C ASP A 240 -0.48 4.33 -9.58
N MET A 241 0.79 4.54 -9.21
CA MET A 241 1.94 4.36 -10.12
C MET A 241 2.01 2.93 -10.66
N GLY A 242 2.00 1.94 -9.76
CA GLY A 242 2.05 0.53 -10.14
C GLY A 242 0.87 0.08 -10.99
N THR A 243 -0.34 0.56 -10.67
CA THR A 243 -1.52 0.33 -11.50
C THR A 243 -1.37 1.00 -12.87
N GLY A 244 -0.90 2.25 -12.92
CA GLY A 244 -0.67 2.98 -14.17
C GLY A 244 0.30 2.26 -15.10
N ILE A 245 1.43 1.79 -14.58
CA ILE A 245 2.41 0.99 -15.33
C ILE A 245 1.76 -0.30 -15.84
N ALA A 246 1.01 -1.02 -15.02
CA ALA A 246 0.30 -2.23 -15.44
C ALA A 246 -0.69 -1.97 -16.59
N TYR A 247 -1.39 -0.82 -16.57
CA TYR A 247 -2.25 -0.39 -17.66
C TYR A 247 -1.48 -0.15 -18.97
N CYS A 248 -0.26 0.38 -18.92
CA CYS A 248 0.59 0.54 -20.10
C CYS A 248 0.95 -0.80 -20.75
N PHE A 249 1.03 -1.88 -19.97
CA PHE A 249 1.17 -3.26 -20.44
C PHE A 249 -0.17 -3.96 -20.71
N GLY A 250 -1.29 -3.23 -20.71
CA GLY A 250 -2.62 -3.78 -21.00
C GLY A 250 -3.23 -4.63 -19.88
N LEU A 251 -2.67 -4.58 -18.67
CA LEU A 251 -3.12 -5.31 -17.48
C LEU A 251 -3.96 -4.39 -16.59
N LYS A 252 -5.24 -4.74 -16.41
CA LYS A 252 -6.17 -3.95 -15.59
C LYS A 252 -6.18 -4.45 -14.15
N PHE A 253 -5.51 -3.72 -13.27
CA PHE A 253 -5.48 -4.03 -11.84
C PHE A 253 -6.53 -3.25 -11.05
N PRO A 254 -7.03 -3.81 -9.93
CA PRO A 254 -7.96 -3.12 -9.04
C PRO A 254 -7.23 -2.04 -8.24
N GLN A 255 -7.95 -0.99 -7.88
CA GLN A 255 -7.41 0.05 -7.00
C GLN A 255 -7.31 -0.44 -5.55
N SER A 256 -6.27 0.01 -4.84
CA SER A 256 -6.10 -0.25 -3.40
C SER A 256 -6.72 0.84 -2.51
N PHE A 257 -6.88 2.05 -3.05
CA PHE A 257 -7.40 3.21 -2.32
C PHE A 257 -8.52 3.90 -3.09
N ASN A 258 -9.53 4.40 -2.38
CA ASN A 258 -10.62 5.17 -2.97
C ASN A 258 -11.14 6.24 -2.01
N TYR A 259 -10.44 7.37 -1.90
CA TYR A 259 -10.79 8.53 -1.05
C TYR A 259 -11.25 8.13 0.38
N PRO A 260 -10.41 7.42 1.16
CA PRO A 260 -10.82 6.87 2.45
C PRO A 260 -10.98 7.94 3.54
N LEU A 261 -10.07 8.92 3.61
CA LEU A 261 -9.94 9.84 4.75
C LEU A 261 -11.19 10.68 5.05
N LEU A 262 -11.89 11.13 4.00
CA LEU A 262 -13.09 11.97 4.13
C LEU A 262 -14.36 11.14 3.91
N SER A 263 -14.39 9.92 4.48
CA SER A 263 -15.57 9.06 4.48
C SER A 263 -16.50 9.42 5.64
N SER A 264 -17.82 9.34 5.42
CA SER A 264 -18.82 9.65 6.45
C SER A 264 -18.97 8.60 7.55
N ARG A 265 -18.34 7.43 7.39
CA ARG A 265 -18.36 6.32 8.34
C ARG A 265 -17.01 5.60 8.36
N ILE A 266 -16.62 5.10 9.52
CA ILE A 266 -15.40 4.31 9.72
C ILE A 266 -15.46 3.04 8.88
N LYS A 267 -16.63 2.41 8.73
CA LYS A 267 -16.83 1.26 7.83
C LYS A 267 -16.45 1.57 6.37
N TYR A 268 -16.75 2.78 5.89
CA TYR A 268 -16.38 3.20 4.54
C TYR A 268 -14.88 3.50 4.43
N PHE A 269 -14.30 4.16 5.44
CA PHE A 269 -12.85 4.32 5.54
C PHE A 269 -12.14 2.96 5.43
N ALA A 270 -12.54 2.00 6.27
CA ALA A 270 -12.01 0.64 6.32
C ALA A 270 -12.14 -0.14 5.01
N ALA A 271 -13.23 0.07 4.26
CA ALA A 271 -13.44 -0.58 2.96
C ALA A 271 -12.62 0.06 1.82
N ARG A 272 -12.18 1.31 2.00
CA ARG A 272 -11.51 2.14 0.99
C ARG A 272 -10.01 2.31 1.25
N TRP A 273 -9.53 2.00 2.45
CA TRP A 273 -8.12 2.03 2.84
C TRP A 273 -7.48 0.65 2.61
N GLN A 274 -6.47 0.59 1.74
CA GLN A 274 -5.72 -0.64 1.44
C GLN A 274 -6.63 -1.87 1.21
N SER A 275 -7.66 -1.68 0.38
CA SER A 275 -8.79 -2.60 0.25
C SER A 275 -8.39 -4.02 -0.15
N GLN A 276 -7.27 -4.18 -0.86
CA GLN A 276 -6.76 -5.49 -1.28
C GLN A 276 -6.23 -6.32 -0.10
N VAL A 277 -5.51 -5.70 0.85
CA VAL A 277 -4.98 -6.39 2.04
C VAL A 277 -6.10 -6.72 3.01
N VAL A 278 -7.04 -5.79 3.22
CA VAL A 278 -8.24 -6.03 4.05
C VAL A 278 -9.04 -7.22 3.49
N GLN A 279 -9.20 -7.31 2.17
CA GLN A 279 -9.85 -8.46 1.53
C GLN A 279 -9.04 -9.75 1.66
N TRP A 280 -7.71 -9.67 1.62
CA TRP A 280 -6.84 -10.82 1.84
C TRP A 280 -7.03 -11.38 3.26
N ILE A 281 -6.90 -10.54 4.29
CA ILE A 281 -7.10 -10.94 5.70
C ILE A 281 -8.50 -11.53 5.88
N ARG A 282 -9.51 -10.88 5.30
CA ARG A 282 -10.88 -11.39 5.34
C ARG A 282 -11.00 -12.79 4.73
N ARG A 283 -10.39 -13.02 3.57
CA ARG A 283 -10.53 -14.27 2.81
C ARG A 283 -9.76 -15.43 3.43
N TYR A 284 -8.55 -15.19 3.91
CA TYR A 284 -7.63 -16.23 4.35
C TYR A 284 -7.63 -16.45 5.86
N ILE A 285 -8.09 -15.48 6.65
CA ILE A 285 -8.03 -15.53 8.12
C ILE A 285 -9.42 -15.43 8.74
N THR A 286 -10.09 -14.27 8.63
CA THR A 286 -11.32 -14.06 9.41
C THR A 286 -12.50 -14.90 8.91
N LYS A 287 -12.71 -15.02 7.60
CA LYS A 287 -13.84 -15.81 7.05
C LYS A 287 -13.71 -17.32 7.37
N PRO A 288 -12.54 -17.98 7.23
CA PRO A 288 -12.38 -19.35 7.70
C PRO A 288 -12.67 -19.52 9.20
N LEU A 289 -12.17 -18.61 10.04
CA LEU A 289 -12.42 -18.65 11.49
C LEU A 289 -13.90 -18.47 11.84
N TYR A 290 -14.61 -17.56 11.16
CA TYR A 290 -16.06 -17.39 11.35
C TYR A 290 -16.88 -18.65 11.11
N GLY A 291 -16.42 -19.53 10.20
CA GLY A 291 -17.07 -20.81 9.93
C GLY A 291 -17.06 -21.76 11.13
N VAL A 292 -16.10 -21.60 12.04
CA VAL A 292 -15.95 -22.39 13.28
C VAL A 292 -16.59 -21.66 14.48
N CYS A 293 -16.82 -20.36 14.39
CA CYS A 293 -17.42 -19.56 15.46
C CYS A 293 -18.95 -19.69 15.52
N THR A 294 -19.46 -20.26 16.61
CA THR A 294 -20.90 -20.42 16.88
C THR A 294 -21.54 -19.15 17.47
N LYS A 295 -20.86 -18.46 18.40
CA LYS A 295 -21.40 -17.28 19.10
C LYS A 295 -21.05 -15.96 18.41
N LYS A 296 -21.97 -14.98 18.43
CA LYS A 296 -21.80 -13.65 17.82
C LYS A 296 -20.57 -12.89 18.38
N TRP A 297 -20.40 -12.85 19.70
CA TRP A 297 -19.29 -12.15 20.35
C TRP A 297 -17.91 -12.75 19.98
N ILE A 298 -17.82 -14.06 19.72
CA ILE A 298 -16.57 -14.69 19.24
C ILE A 298 -16.25 -14.21 17.82
N ARG A 299 -17.26 -14.04 16.95
CA ARG A 299 -17.05 -13.47 15.60
C ARG A 299 -16.59 -12.01 15.67
N GLU A 300 -17.06 -11.26 16.66
CA GLU A 300 -16.60 -9.90 16.92
C GLU A 300 -15.14 -9.89 17.40
N ILE A 301 -14.74 -10.79 18.30
CA ILE A 301 -13.33 -10.95 18.68
C ILE A 301 -12.45 -11.31 17.47
N VAL A 302 -12.87 -12.26 16.63
CA VAL A 302 -12.14 -12.63 15.41
C VAL A 302 -12.08 -11.46 14.42
N PHE A 303 -13.12 -10.61 14.36
CA PHE A 303 -13.10 -9.39 13.56
C PHE A 303 -12.04 -8.40 14.06
N VAL A 304 -12.02 -8.10 15.37
CA VAL A 304 -10.99 -7.23 15.98
C VAL A 304 -9.61 -7.83 15.78
N GLY A 305 -9.44 -9.14 16.02
CA GLY A 305 -8.16 -9.82 15.81
C GLY A 305 -7.67 -9.73 14.35
N GLY A 306 -8.57 -9.75 13.37
CA GLY A 306 -8.24 -9.49 11.98
C GLY A 306 -7.70 -8.07 11.73
N TRP A 307 -8.28 -7.06 12.40
CA TRP A 307 -7.78 -5.69 12.35
C TRP A 307 -6.48 -5.50 13.13
N THR A 308 -6.33 -6.13 14.30
CA THR A 308 -5.08 -6.18 15.05
C THR A 308 -3.96 -6.77 14.20
N LEU A 309 -4.23 -7.87 13.49
CA LEU A 309 -3.27 -8.46 12.55
C LEU A 309 -2.98 -7.54 11.37
N PHE A 310 -3.98 -6.80 10.86
CA PHE A 310 -3.76 -5.81 9.80
C PHE A 310 -2.84 -4.68 10.26
N GLY A 311 -3.04 -4.17 11.47
CA GLY A 311 -2.18 -3.16 12.08
C GLY A 311 -0.77 -3.67 12.39
N PHE A 312 -0.66 -4.88 12.91
CA PHE A 312 0.62 -5.53 13.13
C PHE A 312 1.36 -5.79 11.81
N TRP A 313 0.66 -6.19 10.76
CA TRP A 313 1.25 -6.32 9.41
C TRP A 313 1.73 -4.97 8.87
N TYR A 314 1.19 -3.85 9.35
CA TYR A 314 1.60 -2.54 8.88
C TYR A 314 3.00 -2.15 9.39
N THR A 315 3.26 -2.24 10.69
CA THR A 315 4.53 -1.77 11.29
C THR A 315 5.39 -2.86 11.93
N VAL A 316 4.85 -4.06 12.17
CA VAL A 316 5.47 -5.15 12.94
C VAL A 316 5.93 -4.69 14.33
N THR A 317 5.12 -3.84 14.96
CA THR A 317 5.31 -3.35 16.33
C THR A 317 4.05 -3.55 17.17
N PRO A 318 4.16 -3.61 18.52
CA PRO A 318 2.99 -3.63 19.40
C PRO A 318 2.07 -2.42 19.18
N ASN A 319 2.67 -1.26 18.94
CA ASN A 319 2.00 -0.02 18.57
C ASN A 319 1.05 -0.18 17.38
N GLY A 320 1.52 -0.79 16.27
CA GLY A 320 0.68 -1.07 15.12
C GLY A 320 -0.44 -2.07 15.42
N ALA A 321 -0.19 -3.06 16.27
CA ALA A 321 -1.22 -4.00 16.72
C ALA A 321 -2.33 -3.27 17.51
N ILE A 322 -1.97 -2.32 18.38
CA ILE A 322 -2.93 -1.49 19.13
C ILE A 322 -3.72 -0.58 18.20
N TRP A 323 -3.08 0.06 17.22
CA TRP A 323 -3.81 0.81 16.18
C TRP A 323 -4.89 -0.06 15.52
N GLY A 324 -4.53 -1.29 15.13
CA GLY A 324 -5.45 -2.24 14.54
C GLY A 324 -6.58 -2.65 15.50
N LEU A 325 -6.26 -2.91 16.76
CA LEU A 325 -7.24 -3.23 17.81
C LEU A 325 -8.26 -2.10 17.98
N LEU A 326 -7.79 -0.86 18.13
CA LEU A 326 -8.63 0.33 18.30
C LEU A 326 -9.55 0.55 17.09
N MET A 327 -9.02 0.43 15.87
CA MET A 327 -9.82 0.51 14.64
C MET A 327 -10.89 -0.60 14.58
N GLY A 328 -10.53 -1.83 14.96
CA GLY A 328 -11.47 -2.96 15.02
C GLY A 328 -12.60 -2.74 16.02
N ILE A 329 -12.28 -2.22 17.22
CA ILE A 329 -13.26 -1.86 18.26
C ILE A 329 -14.15 -0.72 17.77
N ALA A 330 -13.58 0.34 17.20
CA ALA A 330 -14.33 1.48 16.68
C ALA A 330 -15.35 1.06 15.60
N LEU A 331 -14.98 0.12 14.72
CA LEU A 331 -15.88 -0.45 13.71
C LEU A 331 -17.03 -1.26 14.31
N ILE A 332 -16.80 -2.00 15.40
CA ILE A 332 -17.85 -2.74 16.10
C ILE A 332 -18.79 -1.77 16.81
N ILE A 333 -18.24 -0.78 17.51
CA ILE A 333 -19.01 0.26 18.19
C ILE A 333 -19.88 1.01 17.18
N GLU A 334 -19.33 1.44 16.04
CA GLU A 334 -20.10 2.10 14.98
C GLU A 334 -21.25 1.20 14.47
N ASN A 335 -21.01 -0.10 14.33
CA ASN A 335 -22.01 -1.05 13.83
C ASN A 335 -23.15 -1.32 14.84
N HIS A 336 -22.91 -1.19 16.15
CA HIS A 336 -23.93 -1.36 17.19
C HIS A 336 -24.65 -0.04 17.54
N ILE A 337 -23.92 1.08 17.63
CA ILE A 337 -24.45 2.36 18.15
C ILE A 337 -24.92 3.29 17.02
N LEU A 338 -24.18 3.39 15.91
CA LEU A 338 -24.41 4.34 14.82
C LEU A 338 -25.19 3.72 13.64
N GLN A 339 -26.19 2.89 13.93
CA GLN A 339 -27.10 2.40 12.87
C GLN A 339 -27.95 3.52 12.26
N ARG A 340 -28.12 4.65 12.97
CA ARG A 340 -28.86 5.82 12.48
C ARG A 340 -28.00 6.64 11.50
N LYS A 341 -28.67 7.27 10.51
CA LYS A 341 -28.02 8.19 9.56
C LYS A 341 -27.43 9.39 10.33
N THR A 342 -26.16 9.32 10.70
CA THR A 342 -25.37 10.53 10.96
C THR A 342 -25.44 11.40 9.70
N MET A 343 -25.70 12.69 9.85
CA MET A 343 -25.67 13.64 8.73
C MET A 343 -24.28 13.55 8.06
N ASP A 344 -24.24 13.60 6.73
CA ASP A 344 -23.02 13.23 5.98
C ASP A 344 -21.79 14.02 6.41
N PHE A 345 -21.93 15.29 6.83
CA PHE A 345 -20.83 16.13 7.29
C PHE A 345 -20.33 15.79 8.71
N THR A 346 -21.23 15.58 9.67
CA THR A 346 -20.83 15.22 11.05
C THR A 346 -20.17 13.85 11.10
N GLY A 347 -20.62 12.92 10.23
CA GLY A 347 -19.97 11.62 10.05
C GLY A 347 -18.55 11.70 9.50
N ILE A 348 -18.25 12.66 8.60
CA ILE A 348 -16.89 12.88 8.08
C ILE A 348 -15.97 13.35 9.20
N ILE A 349 -16.39 14.35 9.98
CA ILE A 349 -15.60 14.86 11.12
C ILE A 349 -15.34 13.74 12.13
N TYR A 350 -16.38 13.00 12.51
CA TYR A 350 -16.25 11.86 13.43
C TYR A 350 -15.23 10.82 12.91
N THR A 351 -15.37 10.39 11.66
CA THR A 351 -14.47 9.39 11.07
C THR A 351 -13.04 9.90 11.02
N PHE A 352 -12.84 11.16 10.62
CA PHE A 352 -11.53 11.78 10.53
C PHE A 352 -10.85 11.86 11.90
N LEU A 353 -11.57 12.31 12.94
CA LEU A 353 -11.05 12.37 14.31
C LEU A 353 -10.67 10.97 14.82
N VAL A 354 -11.53 9.97 14.68
CA VAL A 354 -11.24 8.60 15.14
C VAL A 354 -10.00 8.04 14.43
N VAL A 355 -9.89 8.25 13.12
CA VAL A 355 -8.72 7.81 12.34
C VAL A 355 -7.45 8.50 12.83
N ILE A 356 -7.48 9.82 13.07
CA ILE A 356 -6.33 10.56 13.60
C ILE A 356 -5.93 10.07 14.99
N PHE A 357 -6.89 9.94 15.91
CA PHE A 357 -6.61 9.47 17.27
C PHE A 357 -5.97 8.08 17.26
N CYS A 358 -6.50 7.16 16.44
CA CYS A 358 -5.88 5.85 16.29
C CYS A 358 -4.47 5.98 15.70
N ALA A 359 -4.29 6.81 14.67
CA ALA A 359 -3.03 6.93 13.94
C ALA A 359 -1.83 7.35 14.79
N VAL A 360 -2.04 7.95 15.97
CA VAL A 360 -0.95 8.26 16.93
C VAL A 360 -0.14 7.01 17.25
N PHE A 361 -0.81 5.87 17.48
CA PHE A 361 -0.15 4.58 17.71
C PHE A 361 0.58 4.07 16.48
N LEU A 362 0.15 4.43 15.27
CA LEU A 362 0.83 4.03 14.05
C LEU A 362 2.10 4.87 13.81
N SER A 363 2.12 6.12 14.28
CA SER A 363 3.28 7.03 14.16
C SER A 363 4.29 6.92 15.29
N GLY A 364 3.90 6.40 16.45
CA GLY A 364 4.72 6.40 17.65
C GLY A 364 5.74 5.27 17.70
N ASP A 365 6.93 5.58 18.20
CA ASP A 365 8.03 4.60 18.33
C ASP A 365 7.81 3.62 19.50
N SER A 366 7.09 4.07 20.53
CA SER A 366 6.77 3.27 21.71
C SER A 366 5.35 3.54 22.20
N LEU A 367 4.85 2.66 23.07
CA LEU A 367 3.54 2.83 23.69
C LEU A 367 3.51 4.06 24.59
N GLY A 368 4.56 4.27 25.39
CA GLY A 368 4.70 5.44 26.26
C GLY A 368 4.67 6.74 25.45
N PHE A 369 5.44 6.79 24.36
CA PHE A 369 5.45 7.93 23.45
C PHE A 369 4.06 8.24 22.88
N SER A 370 3.34 7.21 22.44
CA SER A 370 1.99 7.39 21.86
C SER A 370 1.00 7.96 22.87
N VAL A 371 1.10 7.52 24.13
CA VAL A 371 0.26 8.03 25.23
C VAL A 371 0.61 9.48 25.58
N GLN A 372 1.90 9.82 25.67
CA GLN A 372 2.35 11.21 25.87
C GLN A 372 1.88 12.13 24.74
N TYR A 373 1.95 11.66 23.50
CA TYR A 373 1.47 12.43 22.34
C TYR A 373 -0.05 12.67 22.41
N LEU A 374 -0.84 11.66 22.81
CA LEU A 374 -2.28 11.83 23.05
C LEU A 374 -2.56 12.84 24.18
N PHE A 375 -1.74 12.84 25.23
CA PHE A 375 -1.84 13.81 26.32
C PHE A 375 -1.53 15.24 25.84
N ALA A 376 -0.51 15.41 24.99
CA ALA A 376 -0.21 16.70 24.35
C ALA A 376 -1.39 17.18 23.46
N MET A 377 -2.01 16.30 22.67
CA MET A 377 -3.14 16.63 21.79
C MET A 377 -4.38 17.19 22.53
N ILE A 378 -4.59 16.81 23.79
CA ILE A 378 -5.69 17.33 24.62
C ILE A 378 -5.28 18.54 25.46
N GLY A 379 -4.05 19.06 25.28
CA GLY A 379 -3.54 20.21 26.02
C GLY A 379 -2.98 19.88 27.41
N GLY A 380 -2.62 18.61 27.65
CA GLY A 380 -2.09 18.16 28.93
C GLY A 380 -0.78 18.86 29.35
N ASN A 381 -0.03 19.40 28.40
CA ASN A 381 1.20 20.17 28.63
C ASN A 381 0.94 21.63 29.04
N GLY A 382 -0.33 22.08 29.10
CA GLY A 382 -0.69 23.45 29.47
C GLY A 382 -0.53 24.49 28.36
N VAL A 383 -0.04 24.10 27.17
CA VAL A 383 0.14 24.97 26.01
C VAL A 383 -0.83 24.55 24.89
N ILE A 384 -1.78 25.43 24.55
CA ILE A 384 -2.77 25.16 23.50
C ILE A 384 -2.17 25.41 22.11
N ALA A 385 -1.52 26.55 21.92
CA ALA A 385 -0.85 26.93 20.68
C ALA A 385 0.41 27.75 21.00
N ASP A 386 1.44 27.60 20.17
CA ASP A 386 2.75 28.21 20.30
C ASP A 386 3.19 28.88 18.98
N GLU A 387 4.33 29.57 19.00
CA GLU A 387 4.86 30.22 17.79
C GLU A 387 5.16 29.21 16.68
N GLN A 388 5.61 28.00 17.04
CA GLN A 388 5.86 26.90 16.11
C GLN A 388 4.58 26.53 15.35
N PHE A 389 3.43 26.42 16.03
CA PHE A 389 2.14 26.17 15.38
C PHE A 389 1.87 27.21 14.27
N PHE A 390 1.92 28.49 14.60
CA PHE A 390 1.61 29.56 13.64
C PHE A 390 2.60 29.59 12.47
N TYR A 391 3.88 29.35 12.72
CA TYR A 391 4.89 29.23 11.68
C TYR A 391 4.61 28.07 10.72
N LEU A 392 4.31 26.88 11.26
CA LEU A 392 3.99 25.70 10.46
C LEU A 392 2.69 25.88 9.67
N VAL A 393 1.64 26.45 10.26
CA VAL A 393 0.40 26.77 9.53
C VAL A 393 0.70 27.72 8.38
N LYS A 394 1.38 28.84 8.64
CA LYS A 394 1.69 29.84 7.61
C LYS A 394 2.51 29.24 6.46
N SER A 395 3.45 28.35 6.79
CA SER A 395 4.33 27.71 5.80
C SER A 395 3.63 26.62 4.98
N TYR A 396 2.68 25.89 5.58
CA TYR A 396 2.09 24.69 4.97
C TYR A 396 0.59 24.79 4.65
N ILE A 397 -0.09 25.92 4.92
CA ILE A 397 -1.55 26.05 4.73
C ILE A 397 -2.00 25.73 3.30
N VAL A 398 -1.24 26.18 2.30
CA VAL A 398 -1.55 25.91 0.88
C VAL A 398 -1.47 24.41 0.60
N LEU A 399 -0.44 23.74 1.10
CA LEU A 399 -0.28 22.29 0.98
C LEU A 399 -1.44 21.55 1.67
N ILE A 400 -1.80 21.94 2.90
CA ILE A 400 -2.88 21.33 3.67
C ILE A 400 -4.21 21.45 2.91
N LEU A 401 -4.52 22.62 2.34
CA LEU A 401 -5.74 22.82 1.55
C LEU A 401 -5.75 21.98 0.27
N ILE A 402 -4.63 21.92 -0.46
CA ILE A 402 -4.51 21.10 -1.69
C ILE A 402 -4.68 19.62 -1.37
N THR A 403 -4.05 19.14 -0.29
CA THR A 403 -4.07 17.73 0.13
C THR A 403 -5.43 17.31 0.68
N LEU A 404 -6.12 18.20 1.41
CA LEU A 404 -7.51 18.02 1.81
C LEU A 404 -8.42 17.87 0.58
N TYR A 405 -8.31 18.79 -0.39
CA TYR A 405 -9.09 18.74 -1.63
C TYR A 405 -8.81 17.46 -2.43
N ALA A 406 -7.54 17.10 -2.61
CA ALA A 406 -7.11 15.89 -3.32
C ALA A 406 -7.56 14.58 -2.65
N SER A 407 -7.90 14.63 -1.37
CA SER A 407 -8.45 13.50 -0.61
C SER A 407 -9.96 13.34 -0.74
N THR A 408 -10.64 14.27 -1.43
CA THR A 408 -12.09 14.19 -1.70
C THR A 408 -12.40 13.54 -3.04
N SER A 409 -13.61 12.97 -3.15
CA SER A 409 -14.15 12.51 -4.43
C SER A 409 -14.74 13.64 -5.29
N LEU A 410 -14.64 14.91 -4.86
CA LEU A 410 -15.31 16.04 -5.50
C LEU A 410 -14.90 16.20 -6.96
N PHE A 411 -13.60 16.17 -7.26
CA PHE A 411 -13.10 16.28 -8.63
C PHE A 411 -13.61 15.15 -9.53
N ARG A 412 -13.58 13.90 -9.03
CA ARG A 412 -14.11 12.74 -9.75
C ARG A 412 -15.61 12.89 -10.03
N ASN A 413 -16.38 13.30 -9.03
CA ASN A 413 -17.83 13.46 -9.16
C ASN A 413 -18.18 14.61 -10.10
N MET A 414 -17.41 15.70 -10.07
CA MET A 414 -17.55 16.82 -11.02
C MET A 414 -17.35 16.35 -12.46
N ILE A 415 -16.29 15.59 -12.74
CA ILE A 415 -16.03 15.03 -14.08
C ILE A 415 -17.16 14.10 -14.52
N VAL A 416 -17.61 13.19 -13.65
CA VAL A 416 -18.67 12.23 -14.00
C VAL A 416 -20.01 12.94 -14.24
N ARG A 417 -20.33 13.98 -13.45
CA ARG A 417 -21.57 14.76 -13.60
C ARG A 417 -21.55 15.71 -14.79
N SER A 418 -20.38 16.11 -15.26
CA SER A 418 -20.19 17.02 -16.40
C SER A 418 -20.54 16.41 -17.78
N GLY A 419 -21.31 15.32 -17.82
CA GLY A 419 -21.60 14.59 -19.04
C GLY A 419 -22.38 15.38 -20.11
N LYS A 420 -21.66 15.94 -21.11
CA LYS A 420 -21.85 15.77 -22.58
C LYS A 420 -20.93 16.71 -23.39
N GLY A 421 -20.42 16.20 -24.51
CA GLY A 421 -19.79 16.94 -25.62
C GLY A 421 -18.53 17.75 -25.28
N ASN A 422 -18.62 19.06 -25.43
CA ASN A 422 -17.48 19.98 -25.38
C ASN A 422 -16.80 20.02 -24.01
N ILE A 423 -17.55 19.99 -22.91
CA ILE A 423 -16.95 20.09 -21.57
C ILE A 423 -16.08 18.88 -21.26
N ARG A 424 -16.48 17.68 -21.69
CA ARG A 424 -15.67 16.47 -21.53
C ARG A 424 -14.37 16.55 -22.34
N ASN A 425 -14.44 17.07 -23.57
CA ASN A 425 -13.24 17.26 -24.39
C ASN A 425 -12.32 18.32 -23.80
N THR A 426 -12.86 19.45 -23.34
CA THR A 426 -12.09 20.49 -22.64
C THR A 426 -11.43 19.93 -21.38
N VAL A 427 -12.16 19.20 -20.55
CA VAL A 427 -11.61 18.54 -19.36
C VAL A 427 -10.52 17.54 -19.73
N ALA A 428 -10.70 16.76 -20.80
CA ALA A 428 -9.67 15.83 -21.27
C ALA A 428 -8.39 16.58 -21.68
N VAL A 429 -8.51 17.62 -22.52
CA VAL A 429 -7.37 18.43 -22.97
C VAL A 429 -6.67 19.11 -21.78
N VAL A 430 -7.43 19.78 -20.90
CA VAL A 430 -6.90 20.42 -19.70
C VAL A 430 -6.23 19.40 -18.78
N SER A 431 -6.80 18.20 -18.62
CA SER A 431 -6.21 17.14 -17.80
C SER A 431 -4.87 16.65 -18.36
N THR A 432 -4.70 16.63 -19.68
CA THR A 432 -3.43 16.29 -20.32
C THR A 432 -2.37 17.35 -20.04
N PHE A 433 -2.69 18.63 -20.21
CA PHE A 433 -1.77 19.72 -19.88
C PHE A 433 -1.45 19.76 -18.38
N ALA A 434 -2.44 19.53 -17.52
CA ALA A 434 -2.23 19.44 -16.08
C ALA A 434 -1.33 18.27 -15.70
N ALA A 435 -1.47 17.11 -16.36
CA ALA A 435 -0.59 15.96 -16.15
C ALA A 435 0.85 16.28 -16.61
N LEU A 436 1.03 16.94 -17.75
CA LEU A 436 2.35 17.37 -18.22
C LEU A 436 3.00 18.37 -17.25
N ALA A 437 2.26 19.38 -16.80
CA ALA A 437 2.73 20.33 -15.81
C ALA A 437 3.11 19.64 -14.50
N ALA A 438 2.28 18.71 -14.01
CA ALA A 438 2.57 17.92 -12.83
C ALA A 438 3.84 17.07 -13.00
N LEU A 439 4.04 16.45 -14.16
CA LEU A 439 5.25 15.68 -14.45
C LEU A 439 6.51 16.56 -14.46
N ILE A 440 6.43 17.76 -15.05
CA ILE A 440 7.54 18.73 -15.06
C ILE A 440 7.86 19.17 -13.63
N ILE A 441 6.86 19.54 -12.83
CA ILE A 441 7.03 19.92 -11.42
C ILE A 441 7.65 18.76 -10.63
N CYS A 442 7.14 17.54 -10.77
CA CYS A 442 7.71 16.37 -10.09
C CYS A 442 9.16 16.13 -10.51
N THR A 443 9.48 16.29 -11.79
CA THR A 443 10.85 16.12 -12.31
C THR A 443 11.80 17.15 -11.71
N ALA A 444 11.38 18.43 -11.65
CA ALA A 444 12.16 19.49 -11.02
C ALA A 444 12.38 19.21 -9.52
N LEU A 445 11.33 18.80 -8.80
CA LEU A 445 11.43 18.47 -7.37
C LEU A 445 12.33 17.27 -7.11
N ILE A 446 12.20 16.18 -7.88
CA ILE A 446 13.07 15.00 -7.74
C ILE A 446 14.52 15.36 -8.06
N SER A 447 14.75 16.18 -9.10
CA SER A 447 16.09 16.63 -9.45
C SER A 447 16.72 17.50 -8.37
N TYR A 448 15.92 18.30 -7.66
CA TYR A 448 16.38 19.13 -6.56
C TYR A 448 16.64 18.31 -5.29
N SER A 449 15.78 17.34 -4.96
CA SER A 449 15.86 16.55 -3.73
C SER A 449 16.73 15.29 -3.84
N GLY A 450 17.21 14.94 -5.03
CA GLY A 450 18.05 13.75 -5.29
C GLY A 450 17.27 12.43 -5.37
N SER A 451 16.37 12.17 -4.42
CA SER A 451 15.39 11.08 -4.49
C SER A 451 14.21 11.30 -3.51
N SER A 452 13.08 10.64 -3.78
CA SER A 452 11.88 10.61 -2.93
C SER A 452 11.80 9.28 -2.18
N GLU A 453 12.87 8.93 -1.46
CA GLU A 453 12.95 7.69 -0.67
C GLU A 453 12.48 7.86 0.79
N MET A 454 12.21 9.11 1.21
CA MET A 454 12.07 9.57 2.61
C MET A 454 11.03 8.85 3.49
N LEU A 455 10.21 7.94 2.95
CA LEU A 455 9.23 7.16 3.74
C LEU A 455 9.19 5.67 3.41
N LEU A 456 10.02 5.20 2.48
CA LEU A 456 10.04 3.78 2.10
C LEU A 456 10.77 2.90 3.11
N ILE A 457 11.62 3.51 3.96
CA ILE A 457 12.56 2.78 4.83
C ILE A 457 12.01 2.63 6.26
N ASN A 458 11.06 3.47 6.68
CA ASN A 458 10.53 3.50 8.06
C ASN A 458 9.02 3.20 8.17
N LEU A 459 8.36 2.76 7.09
CA LEU A 459 7.04 2.11 7.10
C LEU A 459 7.23 0.61 6.90
#